data_AF-A0A4R8HGI0-F1
#
_entry.id   AF-A0A4R8HGI0-F1
#
_cell.length_a   1.000
_cell.length_b   1.000
_cell.length_c   1.000
_cell.angle_alpha   90.00
_cell.angle_beta   90.00
_cell.angle_gamma   90.00
#
_symmetry.space_group_name_H-M   'P 1'
#
loop_
_entity.id
_entity.type
_entity.pdbx_description
1 polymer ?
#
loop_
_entity_poly.entity_id
_entity_poly.type
_entity_poly.pdbx_seq_one_letter_code
_entity_poly.pdbx_strand_id
1 'polypeptide(L)'
;SDLEPSLQEGRAEPFQPNLEQSRGPIVRAPEVSSERSQTVDSKPALRAYPLGMVLEACPDIVDYGRGGEISSWQDLAAAAATVRSALGVSPDAWSQALDVLGEHDAAIVIAAILQRGDEIKSAGGYLRVLTEKARAGEFSLGPVLMALLRGKAGKAARDRKRAG
;
A
#
# COMPACT_ATOMS: atom_id res chain seq x y z
N SER A 1 -89.50 -10.06 6.53
CA SER A 1 -88.10 -10.11 6.97
C SER A 1 -87.31 -9.18 6.09
N ASP A 2 -87.29 -7.89 6.42
CA ASP A 2 -86.33 -7.24 7.36
C ASP A 2 -85.10 -6.76 6.57
N LEU A 3 -85.22 -5.57 5.96
CA LEU A 3 -84.75 -4.26 6.46
C LEU A 3 -83.32 -3.98 5.96
N GLU A 4 -83.22 -3.15 4.92
CA GLU A 4 -81.97 -2.54 4.47
C GLU A 4 -81.69 -1.30 5.32
N PRO A 5 -80.49 -1.17 5.93
CA PRO A 5 -80.01 0.11 6.44
C PRO A 5 -78.90 0.68 5.53
N SER A 6 -79.19 1.85 5.00
CA SER A 6 -78.27 2.75 4.31
C SER A 6 -77.29 3.46 5.27
N LEU A 7 -76.10 3.76 4.74
CA LEU A 7 -75.12 4.81 5.10
C LEU A 7 -74.25 4.66 6.37
N GLN A 8 -72.93 4.64 6.19
CA GLN A 8 -72.08 5.78 6.58
C GLN A 8 -70.70 5.72 5.91
N GLU A 9 -70.37 6.83 5.24
CA GLU A 9 -69.06 7.18 4.69
C GLU A 9 -67.90 7.01 5.68
N GLY A 10 -66.74 6.60 5.17
CA GLY A 10 -65.52 6.73 5.93
C GLY A 10 -64.27 6.12 5.30
N ARG A 11 -63.60 6.92 4.48
CA ARG A 11 -62.13 7.00 4.38
C ARG A 11 -61.44 6.15 3.30
N ALA A 12 -61.25 6.82 2.17
CA ALA A 12 -60.06 6.85 1.30
C ALA A 12 -59.01 5.74 1.45
N GLU A 13 -58.90 4.93 0.40
CA GLU A 13 -57.66 4.36 -0.15
C GLU A 13 -56.58 5.45 -0.27
N PRO A 14 -55.28 5.14 -0.05
CA PRO A 14 -54.56 4.50 -1.14
C PRO A 14 -53.51 3.44 -0.73
N PHE A 15 -53.54 2.34 -1.48
CA PHE A 15 -52.37 1.57 -1.83
C PHE A 15 -51.33 2.47 -2.54
N GLN A 16 -50.14 2.60 -1.94
CA GLN A 16 -48.93 3.08 -2.62
C GLN A 16 -47.71 2.28 -2.13
N PRO A 17 -47.08 1.46 -2.98
CA PRO A 17 -45.72 0.98 -2.75
C PRO A 17 -44.75 2.11 -3.09
N ASN A 18 -44.08 2.68 -2.08
CA ASN A 18 -43.11 3.75 -2.32
C ASN A 18 -41.81 3.16 -2.92
N LEU A 19 -41.76 3.13 -4.25
CA LEU A 19 -40.55 3.10 -5.07
C LEU A 19 -40.33 4.49 -5.65
N GLU A 20 -39.44 5.27 -5.04
CA GLU A 20 -38.70 6.43 -5.59
C GLU A 20 -37.78 6.89 -4.41
N GLN A 21 -36.56 7.39 -4.49
CA GLN A 21 -35.81 8.01 -5.57
C GLN A 21 -34.31 8.01 -5.22
N SER A 22 -33.51 7.69 -6.22
CA SER A 22 -32.19 8.24 -6.53
C SER A 22 -31.76 9.57 -5.85
N ARG A 23 -30.46 9.65 -5.55
CA ARG A 23 -29.54 10.84 -5.49
C ARG A 23 -29.24 11.46 -4.11
N GLY A 24 -27.94 11.45 -3.76
CA GLY A 24 -27.32 12.16 -2.62
C GLY A 24 -27.22 13.68 -2.82
N PRO A 25 -26.24 14.43 -2.26
CA PRO A 25 -25.14 14.04 -1.37
C PRO A 25 -25.20 14.73 0.00
N ILE A 26 -24.82 14.03 1.08
CA ILE A 26 -24.56 14.67 2.36
C ILE A 26 -23.16 15.28 2.28
N VAL A 27 -23.10 16.51 1.77
CA VAL A 27 -21.93 17.38 1.91
C VAL A 27 -21.92 17.94 3.32
N ARG A 28 -20.89 17.59 4.07
CA ARG A 28 -20.18 18.40 5.08
C ARG A 28 -19.12 17.48 5.68
N ALA A 29 -18.07 17.25 4.89
CA ALA A 29 -16.80 16.83 5.44
C ALA A 29 -16.35 17.91 6.43
N PRO A 30 -15.98 17.56 7.67
CA PRO A 30 -15.19 18.48 8.48
C PRO A 30 -13.87 18.68 7.75
N GLU A 31 -13.51 19.95 7.54
CA GLU A 31 -12.18 20.37 7.15
C GLU A 31 -11.19 19.81 8.16
N VAL A 32 -10.53 18.71 7.79
CA VAL A 32 -9.28 18.34 8.43
C VAL A 32 -8.21 18.99 7.57
N SER A 33 -7.80 20.18 8.01
CA SER A 33 -6.60 20.85 7.56
C SER A 33 -5.51 19.82 7.30
N SER A 34 -5.19 19.62 6.03
CA SER A 34 -3.98 18.92 5.60
C SER A 34 -2.79 19.84 5.85
N GLU A 35 -2.59 20.16 7.12
CA GLU A 35 -1.43 20.87 7.64
C GLU A 35 -0.71 19.92 8.58
N ARG A 36 -0.05 18.93 7.99
CA ARG A 36 1.09 18.30 8.66
C ARG A 36 2.20 18.01 7.67
N SER A 37 2.73 19.09 7.11
CA SER A 37 4.18 19.26 7.08
C SER A 37 4.68 19.20 8.51
N GLN A 38 4.98 17.98 8.99
CA GLN A 38 5.93 17.81 10.08
C GLN A 38 6.95 16.79 9.64
N THR A 39 7.94 17.34 8.94
CA THR A 39 9.35 16.99 9.10
C THR A 39 9.66 16.83 10.58
N VAL A 40 9.53 15.61 11.10
CA VAL A 40 10.18 15.22 12.35
C VAL A 40 11.19 14.15 12.01
N ASP A 41 12.38 14.64 11.69
CA ASP A 41 13.64 13.94 11.95
C ASP A 41 13.62 13.51 13.42
N SER A 42 13.04 12.35 13.68
CA SER A 42 13.09 11.72 14.99
C SER A 42 14.34 10.86 14.99
N LYS A 43 15.36 11.32 15.72
CA LYS A 43 16.55 10.57 16.14
C LYS A 43 16.16 9.12 16.47
N PRO A 44 17.03 8.15 16.14
CA PRO A 44 16.60 6.80 15.85
C PRO A 44 16.09 6.14 17.13
N ALA A 45 14.75 5.99 17.25
CA ALA A 45 14.24 4.72 17.72
C ALA A 45 15.02 3.68 16.91
N LEU A 46 15.80 2.84 17.56
CA LEU A 46 16.66 1.83 16.93
C LEU A 46 15.81 1.14 15.86
N ARG A 47 15.97 1.60 14.62
CA ARG A 47 15.13 1.13 13.53
C ARG A 47 15.40 -0.37 13.48
N ALA A 48 14.34 -1.18 13.42
CA ALA A 48 14.48 -2.63 13.49
C ALA A 48 15.51 -3.14 12.46
N TYR A 49 15.68 -2.40 11.35
CA TYR A 49 16.69 -2.64 10.33
C TYR A 49 17.44 -1.34 9.99
N PRO A 50 18.78 -1.30 10.09
CA PRO A 50 19.55 -0.13 9.68
C PRO A 50 19.55 0.01 8.15
N LEU A 51 19.65 1.24 7.65
CA LEU A 51 19.65 1.53 6.20
C LEU A 51 20.70 0.71 5.44
N GLY A 52 21.91 0.61 5.99
CA GLY A 52 22.99 -0.18 5.39
C GLY A 52 22.60 -1.63 5.14
N MET A 53 21.91 -2.29 6.09
CA MET A 53 21.44 -3.67 5.90
C MET A 53 20.40 -3.78 4.78
N VAL A 54 19.50 -2.80 4.65
CA VAL A 54 18.51 -2.76 3.57
C VAL A 54 19.19 -2.59 2.22
N LEU A 55 20.15 -1.67 2.11
CA LEU A 55 20.91 -1.45 0.87
C LEU A 55 21.77 -2.66 0.50
N GLU A 56 22.32 -3.36 1.48
CA GLU A 56 23.04 -4.62 1.23
C GLU A 56 22.13 -5.75 0.72
N ALA A 57 20.88 -5.79 1.19
CA ALA A 57 19.88 -6.75 0.76
C ALA A 57 19.29 -6.40 -0.61
N CYS A 58 19.16 -5.10 -0.91
CA CYS A 58 18.52 -4.56 -2.12
C CYS A 58 19.47 -3.58 -2.86
N PRO A 59 20.63 -4.01 -3.38
CA PRO A 59 21.55 -3.12 -4.09
C PRO A 59 20.94 -2.46 -5.34
N ASP A 60 19.99 -3.11 -6.02
CA ASP A 60 19.43 -2.61 -7.28
C ASP A 60 18.69 -1.26 -7.12
N ILE A 61 18.23 -0.93 -5.89
CA ILE A 61 17.57 0.35 -5.61
C ILE A 61 18.56 1.53 -5.64
N VAL A 62 19.86 1.28 -5.43
CA VAL A 62 20.90 2.32 -5.32
C VAL A 62 21.09 3.08 -6.62
N ASP A 63 20.94 2.41 -7.77
CA ASP A 63 20.95 3.01 -9.11
C ASP A 63 19.85 4.08 -9.30
N TYR A 64 18.81 4.06 -8.46
CA TYR A 64 17.71 5.04 -8.49
C TYR A 64 17.91 6.18 -7.48
N GLY A 65 18.97 6.14 -6.66
CA GLY A 65 19.35 7.21 -5.74
C GLY A 65 19.88 8.44 -6.48
N ARG A 66 19.77 9.62 -5.86
CA ARG A 66 20.28 10.85 -6.48
C ARG A 66 21.80 10.81 -6.56
N GLY A 67 22.33 10.69 -7.78
CA GLY A 67 23.78 10.55 -8.00
C GLY A 67 24.30 9.12 -7.82
N GLY A 68 23.41 8.11 -7.82
CA GLY A 68 23.79 6.70 -7.72
C GLY A 68 24.19 6.26 -6.31
N GLU A 69 23.81 7.01 -5.28
CA GLU A 69 24.01 6.64 -3.88
C GLU A 69 22.74 6.93 -3.07
N ILE A 70 22.50 6.12 -2.03
CA ILE A 70 21.44 6.33 -1.05
C ILE A 70 22.07 6.48 0.34
N SER A 71 22.22 7.71 0.83
CA SER A 71 22.83 7.99 2.14
C SER A 71 21.80 8.24 3.25
N SER A 72 20.50 8.28 2.93
CA SER A 72 19.42 8.55 3.90
C SER A 72 18.11 7.82 3.57
N TRP A 73 17.22 7.69 4.55
CA TRP A 73 15.90 7.09 4.36
C TRP A 73 14.99 7.92 3.46
N GLN A 74 15.16 9.24 3.44
CA GLN A 74 14.44 10.12 2.51
C GLN A 74 14.86 9.84 1.07
N ASP A 75 16.15 9.60 0.85
CA ASP A 75 16.66 9.23 -0.46
C ASP A 75 16.15 7.84 -0.89
N LEU A 76 16.09 6.88 0.05
CA LEU A 76 15.46 5.58 -0.22
C LEU A 76 13.98 5.72 -0.59
N ALA A 77 13.22 6.56 0.13
CA ALA A 77 11.81 6.80 -0.16
C ALA A 77 11.61 7.46 -1.55
N ALA A 78 12.48 8.40 -1.91
CA ALA A 78 12.46 9.03 -3.24
C ALA A 78 12.82 8.04 -4.36
N ALA A 79 13.83 7.21 -4.16
CA ALA A 79 14.19 6.13 -5.07
C ALA A 79 13.03 5.14 -5.23
N ALA A 80 12.41 4.70 -4.12
CA ALA A 80 11.25 3.82 -4.13
C ALA A 80 10.05 4.43 -4.88
N ALA A 81 9.80 5.74 -4.74
CA ALA A 81 8.74 6.44 -5.47
C ALA A 81 8.96 6.46 -6.99
N THR A 82 10.22 6.49 -7.43
CA THR A 82 10.60 6.35 -8.85
C THR A 82 10.42 4.91 -9.31
N VAL A 83 10.96 3.97 -8.54
CA VAL A 83 10.96 2.53 -8.85
C VAL A 83 9.56 1.94 -8.90
N ARG A 84 8.65 2.31 -7.99
CA ARG A 84 7.25 1.84 -8.03
C ARG A 84 6.61 2.11 -9.41
N SER A 85 6.94 3.24 -10.03
CA SER A 85 6.37 3.65 -11.31
C SER A 85 6.97 2.82 -12.44
N ALA A 86 8.28 2.58 -12.39
CA ALA A 86 8.99 1.69 -13.31
C ALA A 86 8.48 0.23 -13.22
N LEU A 87 8.10 -0.23 -12.02
CA LEU A 87 7.56 -1.56 -11.77
C LEU A 87 6.06 -1.69 -12.10
N GLY A 88 5.39 -0.62 -12.54
CA GLY A 88 3.96 -0.64 -12.85
C GLY A 88 3.05 -0.75 -11.61
N VAL A 89 3.54 -0.33 -10.44
CA VAL A 89 2.71 -0.23 -9.23
C VAL A 89 1.81 0.99 -9.35
N SER A 90 0.49 0.75 -9.32
CA SER A 90 -0.52 1.81 -9.37
C SER A 90 -0.43 2.74 -8.15
N PRO A 91 -0.76 4.05 -8.29
CA PRO A 91 -0.72 5.01 -7.18
C PRO A 91 -1.61 4.63 -6.01
N ASP A 92 -2.76 4.01 -6.28
CA ASP A 92 -3.68 3.46 -5.27
C ASP A 92 -2.99 2.39 -4.38
N ALA A 93 -2.37 1.38 -4.99
CA ALA A 93 -1.63 0.34 -4.25
C ALA A 93 -0.51 0.92 -3.38
N TRP A 94 0.20 1.94 -3.90
CA TRP A 94 1.23 2.63 -3.14
C TRP A 94 0.65 3.40 -1.96
N SER A 95 -0.45 4.13 -2.16
CA SER A 95 -1.11 4.87 -1.09
C SER A 95 -1.57 3.94 0.03
N GLN A 96 -2.14 2.78 -0.31
CA GLN A 96 -2.53 1.77 0.68
C GLN A 96 -1.32 1.19 1.42
N ALA A 97 -0.22 0.95 0.72
CA ALA A 97 1.03 0.50 1.34
C ALA A 97 1.56 1.55 2.34
N LEU A 98 1.54 2.84 1.98
CA LEU A 98 1.93 3.92 2.88
C LEU A 98 1.03 4.02 4.12
N ASP A 99 -0.28 3.86 3.95
CA ASP A 99 -1.26 3.94 5.04
C ASP A 99 -1.09 2.80 6.06
N VAL A 100 -0.80 1.58 5.58
CA VAL A 100 -0.70 0.38 6.44
C VAL A 100 0.71 0.15 6.97
N LEU A 101 1.73 0.27 6.13
CA LEU A 101 3.13 -0.02 6.48
C LEU A 101 3.88 1.21 6.99
N GLY A 102 3.48 2.40 6.54
CA GLY A 102 4.28 3.61 6.69
C GLY A 102 5.34 3.77 5.60
N GLU A 103 5.85 5.00 5.44
CA GLU A 103 6.78 5.37 4.37
C GLU A 103 8.06 4.55 4.34
N HIS A 104 8.67 4.32 5.50
CA HIS A 104 9.93 3.58 5.63
C HIS A 104 9.78 2.12 5.19
N ASP A 105 8.81 1.41 5.76
CA ASP A 105 8.60 -0.01 5.49
C ASP A 105 8.10 -0.22 4.05
N ALA A 106 7.24 0.65 3.55
CA ALA A 106 6.81 0.63 2.15
C ALA A 106 7.99 0.82 1.18
N ALA A 107 8.93 1.72 1.50
CA ALA A 107 10.14 1.91 0.69
C ALA A 107 11.02 0.64 0.69
N ILE A 108 11.21 -0.01 1.84
CA ILE A 108 11.92 -1.29 1.94
C ILE A 108 11.23 -2.37 1.09
N VAL A 109 9.90 -2.44 1.13
CA VAL A 109 9.14 -3.41 0.33
C VAL A 109 9.33 -3.17 -1.16
N ILE A 110 9.28 -1.91 -1.64
CA ILE A 110 9.53 -1.62 -3.06
C ILE A 110 10.96 -2.01 -3.46
N ALA A 111 11.95 -1.69 -2.64
CA ALA A 111 13.34 -2.11 -2.89
C ALA A 111 13.46 -3.64 -2.95
N ALA A 112 12.78 -4.36 -2.05
CA ALA A 112 12.74 -5.82 -2.04
C ALA A 112 12.05 -6.41 -3.29
N ILE A 113 10.98 -5.78 -3.77
CA ILE A 113 10.28 -6.18 -4.99
C ILE A 113 11.17 -5.96 -6.22
N LEU A 114 11.82 -4.80 -6.31
CA LEU A 114 12.79 -4.52 -7.38
C LEU A 114 13.88 -5.59 -7.43
N GLN A 115 14.47 -5.91 -6.27
CA GLN A 115 15.54 -6.88 -6.17
C GLN A 115 15.14 -8.29 -6.65
N ARG A 116 13.84 -8.62 -6.54
CA ARG A 116 13.24 -9.87 -6.99
C ARG A 116 12.39 -9.69 -8.25
N GLY A 117 12.57 -8.61 -8.99
CA GLY A 117 11.69 -8.24 -10.10
C GLY A 117 11.53 -9.34 -11.15
N ASP A 118 12.59 -10.12 -11.38
CA ASP A 118 12.59 -11.25 -12.32
C ASP A 118 11.70 -12.43 -11.86
N GLU A 119 11.52 -12.61 -10.55
CA GLU A 119 10.67 -13.67 -9.98
C GLU A 119 9.20 -13.23 -9.83
N ILE A 120 8.93 -11.93 -9.82
CA ILE A 120 7.61 -11.37 -9.48
C ILE A 120 6.85 -11.01 -10.74
N LYS A 121 5.76 -11.75 -11.01
CA LYS A 121 4.90 -11.54 -12.19
C LYS A 121 4.24 -10.15 -12.24
N SER A 122 3.86 -9.61 -11.09
CA SER A 122 3.21 -8.30 -10.98
C SER A 122 3.57 -7.63 -9.65
N ALA A 123 4.41 -6.59 -9.72
CA ALA A 123 4.84 -5.85 -8.54
C ALA A 123 3.66 -5.20 -7.80
N GLY A 124 2.71 -4.59 -8.54
CA GLY A 124 1.54 -3.95 -7.93
C GLY A 124 0.56 -4.91 -7.27
N GLY A 125 0.36 -6.11 -7.85
CA GLY A 125 -0.44 -7.16 -7.21
C GLY A 125 0.24 -7.73 -5.98
N TYR A 126 1.55 -7.94 -6.06
CA TYR A 126 2.33 -8.47 -4.93
C TYR A 126 2.38 -7.47 -3.76
N LEU A 127 2.56 -6.18 -4.03
CA LEU A 127 2.51 -5.13 -3.00
C LEU A 127 1.17 -5.16 -2.25
N ARG A 128 0.04 -5.24 -2.97
CA ARG A 128 -1.29 -5.33 -2.35
C ARG A 128 -1.40 -6.53 -1.40
N VAL A 129 -0.92 -7.71 -1.82
CA VAL A 129 -0.92 -8.90 -0.96
C VAL A 129 -0.08 -8.68 0.30
N LEU A 130 1.10 -8.06 0.18
CA LEU A 130 1.93 -7.75 1.35
C LEU A 130 1.27 -6.72 2.27
N THR A 131 0.64 -5.69 1.71
CA THR A 131 -0.13 -4.68 2.46
C THR A 131 -1.27 -5.33 3.24
N GLU A 132 -2.04 -6.22 2.61
CA GLU A 132 -3.14 -6.93 3.29
C GLU A 132 -2.63 -7.84 4.42
N LYS A 133 -1.52 -8.55 4.19
CA LYS A 133 -0.87 -9.32 5.26
C LYS A 133 -0.37 -8.45 6.40
N ALA A 134 0.13 -7.25 6.11
CA ALA A 134 0.55 -6.32 7.14
C ALA A 134 -0.62 -5.76 7.94
N ARG A 135 -1.75 -5.48 7.28
CA ARG A 135 -3.00 -5.12 7.94
C ARG A 135 -3.47 -6.21 8.91
N ALA A 136 -3.27 -7.48 8.55
CA ALA A 136 -3.56 -8.63 9.41
C ALA A 136 -2.51 -8.90 10.50
N GLY A 137 -1.39 -8.17 10.53
CA GLY A 137 -0.28 -8.43 11.46
C GLY A 137 0.58 -9.65 11.11
N GLU A 138 0.43 -10.20 9.91
CA GLU A 138 1.12 -11.41 9.41
C GLU A 138 2.35 -11.08 8.54
N PHE A 139 2.72 -9.81 8.46
CA PHE A 139 3.86 -9.35 7.68
C PHE A 139 5.01 -8.91 8.59
N SER A 140 6.23 -9.22 8.17
CA SER A 140 7.45 -8.76 8.84
C SER A 140 8.55 -8.59 7.81
N LEU A 141 9.29 -7.50 7.91
CA LEU A 141 10.40 -7.18 7.00
C LEU A 141 11.61 -8.11 7.19
N GLY A 142 11.84 -8.62 8.40
CA GLY A 142 12.99 -9.47 8.72
C GLY A 142 13.11 -10.69 7.79
N PRO A 143 12.09 -11.57 7.70
CA PRO A 143 12.12 -12.70 6.77
C PRO A 143 12.30 -12.30 5.31
N VAL A 144 11.74 -11.16 4.89
CA VAL A 144 11.91 -10.63 3.52
C VAL A 144 13.37 -10.28 3.27
N LEU A 145 13.98 -9.47 4.15
CA LEU A 145 15.38 -9.06 4.04
C LEU A 145 16.35 -10.25 4.12
N MET A 146 16.10 -11.20 5.04
CA MET A 146 16.94 -12.39 5.19
C MET A 146 16.87 -13.32 3.97
N ALA A 147 15.69 -13.44 3.35
CA ALA A 147 15.54 -14.19 2.11
C ALA A 147 16.35 -13.56 0.96
N LEU A 148 16.36 -12.22 0.87
CA LEU A 148 17.14 -11.48 -0.13
C LEU A 148 18.65 -11.64 0.08
N LEU A 149 19.14 -11.46 1.31
CA LEU A 149 20.55 -11.64 1.65
C LEU A 149 21.04 -13.06 1.32
N ARG A 150 20.22 -14.08 1.59
CA ARG A 150 20.52 -15.47 1.23
C ARG A 150 20.45 -15.71 -0.28
N GLY A 151 19.46 -15.14 -0.95
CA GLY A 151 19.29 -15.21 -2.42
C GLY A 151 20.48 -14.59 -3.15
N LYS A 152 21.02 -13.48 -2.64
CA LYS A 152 22.21 -12.81 -3.18
C LYS A 152 23.45 -13.71 -3.18
N ALA A 153 23.71 -14.42 -2.08
CA ALA A 153 24.81 -15.40 -2.02
C ALA A 153 24.66 -16.48 -3.10
N GLY A 154 23.42 -16.91 -3.39
CA GLY A 154 23.11 -17.83 -4.48
C GLY A 154 23.30 -17.23 -5.89
N LYS A 155 22.87 -15.98 -6.11
CA LYS A 155 23.04 -15.26 -7.39
C LYS A 155 24.52 -15.04 -7.70
N ALA A 156 25.31 -14.57 -6.74
CA ALA A 156 26.75 -14.36 -6.89
C ALA A 156 27.53 -15.66 -7.16
N ALA A 157 27.10 -16.79 -6.57
CA ALA A 157 27.69 -18.09 -6.87
C ALA A 157 27.38 -18.57 -8.30
N ARG A 158 26.18 -18.29 -8.83
CA ARG A 158 25.80 -18.65 -10.21
C ARG A 158 26.47 -17.77 -11.25
N ASP A 159 26.61 -16.47 -10.98
CA ASP A 159 27.26 -15.52 -11.89
C ASP A 159 28.74 -15.88 -12.11
N ARG A 160 29.47 -16.22 -11.03
CA ARG A 160 30.85 -16.74 -11.12
C ARG A 160 30.99 -18.02 -11.94
N LYS A 161 29.94 -18.84 -12.04
CA LYS A 161 29.94 -20.08 -12.84
C LYS A 161 29.63 -19.83 -14.32
N ARG A 162 29.03 -18.68 -14.67
CA ARG A 162 28.75 -18.28 -16.05
C ARG A 162 29.88 -17.48 -16.69
N ALA A 163 30.72 -16.85 -15.87
CA ALA A 163 31.86 -16.04 -16.31
C ALA A 163 33.18 -16.82 -16.45
N GLY A 164 33.18 -18.14 -16.26
CA GLY A 164 34.33 -19.03 -16.45
C GLY A 164 33.96 -20.21 -17.34
#